data_AF-A0A0C3DJM8-F1
#
_entry.id   AF-A0A0C3DJM8-F1
#
_cell.length_a   1.000
_cell.length_b   1.000
_cell.length_c   1.000
_cell.angle_alpha   90.00
_cell.angle_beta   90.00
_cell.angle_gamma   90.00
#
_symmetry.space_group_name_H-M   'P 1'
#
loop_
_entity.id
_entity.type
_entity.pdbx_description
1 polymer ?
#
loop_
_entity_poly.entity_id
_entity_poly.type
_entity_poly.pdbx_seq_one_letter_code
_entity_poly.pdbx_strand_id
1 'polypeptide(L)'
;MSDSHISTRVIQTVGISTSLILSGVVTACSVIVVPRLLESPTPLLLRQWDNMYEQGKRRVGPLAIIPAFSYLYLAYNEHTAAFPALWKVNAYTTAGFLAAAIGPYTWTVMRPTNAKLKTKAAEASMLNSTDEAVEVATLGTETAHKLLDFWAMLNLGRAAVVASSGVLGVWTALN
;
A
#
# COMPACT_ATOMS: atom_id res chain seq x y z
N MET A 1 -15.51 28.40 -19.79
CA MET A 1 -14.22 28.57 -19.07
C MET A 1 -14.36 28.38 -17.56
N SER A 2 -15.42 28.83 -16.88
CA SER A 2 -15.59 28.62 -15.42
C SER A 2 -15.67 27.13 -15.03
N ASP A 3 -16.48 26.34 -15.73
CA ASP A 3 -16.77 24.95 -15.34
C ASP A 3 -15.58 23.99 -15.49
N SER A 4 -14.68 24.26 -16.44
CA SER A 4 -13.46 23.46 -16.65
C SER A 4 -12.46 23.61 -15.50
N HIS A 5 -12.37 24.81 -14.90
CA HIS A 5 -11.51 25.04 -13.74
C HIS A 5 -12.06 24.37 -12.49
N ILE A 6 -13.38 24.39 -12.28
CA ILE A 6 -14.02 23.70 -11.16
C ILE A 6 -13.82 22.18 -11.28
N SER A 7 -14.07 21.61 -12.47
CA SER A 7 -13.85 20.18 -12.74
C SER A 7 -12.40 19.74 -12.45
N THR A 8 -11.42 20.53 -12.91
CA THR A 8 -10.00 20.27 -12.66
C THR A 8 -9.67 20.23 -11.17
N ARG A 9 -10.16 21.22 -10.40
CA ARG A 9 -9.92 21.30 -8.95
C ARG A 9 -10.55 20.16 -8.18
N VAL A 10 -11.74 19.73 -8.59
CA VAL A 10 -12.42 18.56 -8.00
C VAL A 10 -11.56 17.32 -8.21
N ILE A 11 -11.08 17.08 -9.43
CA ILE A 11 -10.28 15.89 -9.75
C ILE A 11 -8.92 15.92 -9.05
N GLN A 12 -8.28 17.09 -8.95
CA GLN A 12 -7.07 17.28 -8.14
C GLN A 12 -7.33 16.92 -6.67
N THR A 13 -8.41 17.43 -6.10
CA THR A 13 -8.79 17.18 -4.70
C THR A 13 -9.04 15.69 -4.46
N VAL A 14 -9.76 15.02 -5.37
CA VAL A 14 -10.02 13.57 -5.28
C VAL A 14 -8.71 12.79 -5.38
N GLY A 15 -7.85 13.07 -6.36
CA GLY A 15 -6.56 12.37 -6.51
C GLY A 15 -5.64 12.55 -5.31
N ILE A 16 -5.51 13.77 -4.80
CA ILE A 16 -4.68 14.11 -3.64
C ILE A 16 -5.21 13.48 -2.36
N SER A 17 -6.50 13.66 -2.05
CA SER A 17 -7.07 13.11 -0.81
C SER A 17 -7.00 11.58 -0.79
N THR A 18 -7.36 10.92 -1.89
CA THR A 18 -7.37 9.45 -1.96
C THR A 18 -5.97 8.85 -1.91
N SER A 19 -4.97 9.44 -2.56
CA SER A 19 -3.58 8.98 -2.46
C SER A 19 -3.01 9.15 -1.05
N LEU A 20 -3.23 10.29 -0.40
CA LEU A 20 -2.74 10.54 0.96
C LEU A 20 -3.45 9.67 2.01
N ILE A 21 -4.77 9.49 1.90
CA ILE A 21 -5.52 8.56 2.77
C ILE A 21 -5.01 7.13 2.58
N LEU A 22 -4.83 6.70 1.34
CA LEU A 22 -4.32 5.36 1.03
C LEU A 22 -2.92 5.14 1.61
N SER A 23 -2.03 6.12 1.47
CA SER A 23 -0.72 6.10 2.10
C SER A 23 -0.81 6.00 3.63
N GLY A 24 -1.71 6.77 4.25
CA GLY A 24 -1.96 6.71 5.69
C GLY A 24 -2.43 5.34 6.17
N VAL A 25 -3.39 4.73 5.46
CA VAL A 25 -3.88 3.37 5.76
C VAL A 25 -2.75 2.33 5.64
N VAL A 26 -1.95 2.39 4.57
CA VAL A 26 -0.83 1.46 4.36
C VAL A 26 0.25 1.66 5.44
N THR A 27 0.54 2.91 5.82
CA THR A 27 1.50 3.23 6.90
C THR A 27 1.01 2.70 8.24
N ALA A 28 -0.27 2.90 8.57
CA ALA A 28 -0.87 2.45 9.83
C ALA A 28 -0.74 0.94 10.05
N CYS A 29 -0.82 0.14 8.97
CA CYS A 29 -0.56 -1.31 9.07
C CYS A 29 0.84 -1.60 9.63
N SER A 30 1.87 -0.88 9.21
CA SER A 30 3.24 -1.09 9.69
C SER A 30 3.49 -0.47 11.06
N VAL A 31 3.00 0.74 11.32
CA VAL A 31 3.39 1.50 12.53
C VAL A 31 2.46 1.27 13.72
N ILE A 32 1.23 0.79 13.49
CA ILE A 32 0.24 0.53 14.54
C ILE A 32 -0.09 -0.96 14.62
N VAL A 33 -0.47 -1.57 13.49
CA VAL A 33 -1.00 -2.95 13.52
C VAL A 33 0.10 -3.97 13.77
N VAL A 34 1.21 -3.93 13.03
CA VAL A 34 2.29 -4.92 13.18
C VAL A 34 2.84 -5.00 14.62
N PRO A 35 3.15 -3.88 15.32
CA PRO A 35 3.57 -3.94 16.72
C PRO A 35 2.60 -4.69 17.62
N ARG A 36 1.29 -4.55 17.40
CA ARG A 36 0.25 -5.26 18.18
C ARG A 36 0.17 -6.75 17.82
N LEU A 37 0.46 -7.11 16.56
CA LEU A 37 0.52 -8.51 16.15
C LEU A 37 1.73 -9.22 16.81
N LEU A 38 2.86 -8.54 16.96
CA LEU A 38 4.08 -9.06 17.59
C LEU A 38 3.93 -9.31 19.10
N GLU A 39 2.89 -8.78 19.73
CA GLU A 39 2.56 -9.08 21.13
C GLU A 39 1.78 -10.40 21.28
N SER A 40 1.32 -10.99 20.18
CA SER A 40 0.49 -12.20 20.18
C SER A 40 1.33 -13.48 20.05
N PRO A 41 0.89 -14.62 20.62
CA PRO A 41 1.50 -15.92 20.35
C PRO A 41 1.56 -16.22 18.85
N THR A 42 2.65 -16.84 18.39
CA THR A 42 2.95 -17.04 16.96
C THR A 42 1.79 -17.57 16.10
N PRO A 43 1.02 -18.60 16.52
CA PRO A 43 -0.11 -19.06 15.71
C PRO A 43 -1.20 -17.99 15.52
N LEU A 44 -1.47 -17.21 16.56
CA LEU A 44 -2.45 -16.12 16.52
C LEU A 44 -1.93 -14.94 15.69
N LEU A 45 -0.67 -14.54 15.89
CA LEU A 45 0.01 -13.50 15.11
C LEU A 45 -0.09 -13.79 13.60
N LEU A 46 0.28 -15.00 13.19
CA LEU A 46 0.30 -15.39 11.77
C LEU A 46 -1.11 -15.39 11.17
N ARG A 47 -2.10 -15.88 11.93
CA ARG A 47 -3.51 -15.86 11.51
C ARG A 47 -4.04 -14.44 11.38
N GLN A 48 -3.75 -13.57 12.34
CA GLN A 48 -4.18 -12.17 12.33
C GLN A 48 -3.53 -11.41 11.17
N TRP A 49 -2.23 -11.62 10.94
CA TRP A 49 -1.52 -11.04 9.79
C TRP A 49 -2.13 -11.50 8.46
N ASP A 50 -2.39 -12.81 8.27
CA ASP A 50 -2.91 -13.32 6.99
C ASP A 50 -4.33 -12.76 6.73
N ASN A 51 -5.18 -12.73 7.75
CA ASN A 51 -6.50 -12.12 7.67
C ASN A 51 -6.44 -10.61 7.35
N MET A 52 -5.52 -9.88 7.98
CA MET A 52 -5.28 -8.46 7.70
C MET A 52 -4.80 -8.28 6.25
N TYR A 53 -3.83 -9.07 5.80
CA TYR A 53 -3.26 -9.00 4.46
C TYR A 53 -4.31 -9.30 3.38
N GLU A 54 -5.11 -10.35 3.56
CA GLU A 54 -6.18 -10.69 2.62
C GLU A 54 -7.27 -9.62 2.57
N GLN A 55 -7.65 -9.04 3.70
CA GLN A 55 -8.61 -7.93 3.73
C GLN A 55 -8.04 -6.67 3.06
N GLY A 56 -6.79 -6.31 3.34
CA GLY A 56 -6.12 -5.18 2.70
C GLY A 56 -6.03 -5.35 1.19
N LYS A 57 -5.62 -6.52 0.72
CA LYS A 57 -5.58 -6.84 -0.71
C LYS A 57 -6.94 -6.68 -1.39
N ARG A 58 -8.02 -7.16 -0.77
CA ARG A 58 -9.39 -7.13 -1.35
C ARG A 58 -10.06 -5.77 -1.26
N ARG A 59 -9.88 -5.05 -0.15
CA ARG A 59 -10.61 -3.79 0.14
C ARG A 59 -9.79 -2.55 -0.20
N VAL A 60 -8.51 -2.54 0.15
CA VAL A 60 -7.63 -1.36 0.01
C VAL A 60 -6.92 -1.35 -1.34
N GLY A 61 -6.56 -2.53 -1.86
CA GLY A 61 -5.90 -2.67 -3.17
C GLY A 61 -6.62 -1.93 -4.31
N PRO A 62 -7.93 -2.16 -4.53
CA PRO A 62 -8.66 -1.49 -5.61
C PRO A 62 -8.78 0.04 -5.45
N LEU A 63 -8.61 0.59 -4.24
CA LEU A 63 -8.71 2.04 -4.02
C LEU A 63 -7.58 2.82 -4.70
N ALA A 64 -6.46 2.16 -5.02
CA ALA A 64 -5.33 2.76 -5.75
C ALA A 64 -5.71 3.24 -7.16
N ILE A 65 -6.80 2.70 -7.72
CA ILE A 65 -7.35 3.06 -9.03
C ILE A 65 -7.78 4.53 -9.04
N ILE A 66 -8.41 5.01 -7.98
CA ILE A 66 -8.98 6.36 -7.93
C ILE A 66 -7.92 7.45 -8.12
N PRO A 67 -6.83 7.51 -7.32
CA PRO A 67 -5.80 8.52 -7.54
C PRO A 67 -5.06 8.32 -8.87
N ALA A 68 -4.84 7.08 -9.31
CA ALA A 68 -4.18 6.81 -10.59
C ALA A 68 -4.96 7.42 -11.77
N PHE A 69 -6.26 7.12 -11.88
CA PHE A 69 -7.11 7.68 -12.94
C PHE A 69 -7.29 9.20 -12.80
N SER A 70 -7.38 9.73 -11.58
CA SER A 70 -7.48 11.18 -11.35
C SER A 70 -6.27 11.90 -11.93
N TYR A 71 -5.06 11.44 -11.63
CA TYR A 71 -3.83 12.07 -12.12
C TYR A 71 -3.60 11.84 -13.61
N LEU A 72 -3.85 10.63 -14.13
CA LEU A 72 -3.73 10.38 -15.57
C LEU A 72 -4.72 11.20 -16.39
N TYR A 73 -5.94 11.42 -15.88
CA TYR A 73 -6.90 12.33 -16.49
C TYR A 73 -6.41 13.79 -16.46
N LEU A 74 -5.85 14.25 -15.34
CA LEU A 74 -5.27 15.60 -15.25
C LEU A 74 -4.10 15.80 -16.23
N ALA A 75 -3.24 14.79 -16.38
CA ALA A 75 -2.17 14.80 -17.37
C ALA A 75 -2.71 14.90 -18.80
N TYR A 76 -3.75 14.12 -19.13
CA TYR A 76 -4.42 14.17 -20.43
C TYR A 76 -5.05 15.54 -20.68
N ASN A 77 -5.80 16.07 -19.72
CA ASN A 77 -6.47 17.36 -19.84
C ASN A 77 -5.46 18.50 -20.09
N GLU A 78 -4.34 18.50 -19.34
CA GLU A 78 -3.25 19.46 -19.53
C GLU A 78 -2.59 19.30 -20.91
N HIS A 79 -2.37 18.06 -21.37
CA HIS A 79 -1.77 17.79 -22.68
C HIS A 79 -2.65 18.29 -23.84
N THR A 80 -3.98 18.27 -23.67
CA THR A 80 -4.94 18.76 -24.69
C THR A 80 -5.21 20.26 -24.63
N ALA A 81 -4.61 20.99 -23.68
CA ALA A 81 -4.78 22.44 -23.59
C ALA A 81 -4.14 23.17 -24.79
N ALA A 82 -4.62 24.38 -25.08
CA ALA A 82 -4.09 25.21 -26.17
C ALA A 82 -2.59 25.52 -26.01
N PHE A 83 -2.13 25.63 -24.75
CA PHE A 83 -0.73 25.85 -24.38
C PHE A 83 -0.35 24.88 -23.25
N PRO A 84 0.04 23.65 -23.58
CA PRO A 84 0.27 22.61 -22.57
C PRO A 84 1.57 22.87 -21.79
N ALA A 85 1.48 22.86 -20.47
CA ALA A 85 2.67 22.84 -19.62
C ALA A 85 3.21 21.40 -19.51
N LEU A 86 4.15 21.03 -20.39
CA LEU A 86 4.70 19.66 -20.46
C LEU A 86 5.24 19.13 -19.12
N TRP A 87 5.76 20.01 -18.27
CA TRP A 87 6.22 19.61 -16.93
C TRP A 87 5.06 19.16 -16.03
N LYS A 88 3.87 19.78 -16.13
CA LYS A 88 2.66 19.37 -15.40
C LYS A 88 2.13 18.04 -15.94
N VAL A 89 2.15 17.85 -17.27
CA VAL A 89 1.79 16.58 -17.91
C VAL A 89 2.66 15.45 -17.35
N ASN A 90 3.99 15.64 -17.36
CA ASN A 90 4.91 14.64 -16.83
C ASN A 90 4.70 14.39 -15.34
N ALA A 91 4.52 15.44 -14.53
CA ALA A 91 4.33 15.32 -13.09
C ALA A 91 3.03 14.58 -12.73
N TYR A 92 1.89 14.91 -13.37
CA TYR A 92 0.64 14.19 -13.18
C TYR A 92 0.72 12.74 -13.69
N THR A 93 1.38 12.49 -14.84
CA THR A 93 1.60 11.12 -15.33
C THR A 93 2.42 10.31 -14.33
N THR A 94 3.53 10.86 -13.81
CA THR A 94 4.34 10.22 -12.77
C THR A 94 3.53 9.97 -11.49
N ALA A 95 2.73 10.94 -11.04
CA ALA A 95 1.87 10.77 -9.88
C ALA A 95 0.85 9.64 -10.08
N GLY A 96 0.26 9.54 -11.28
CA GLY A 96 -0.66 8.47 -11.65
C GLY A 96 -0.01 7.08 -11.61
N PHE A 97 1.19 6.95 -12.16
CA PHE A 97 1.93 5.68 -12.11
C PHE A 97 2.38 5.31 -10.70
N LEU A 98 2.81 6.28 -9.88
CA LEU A 98 3.15 6.04 -8.48
C LEU A 98 1.94 5.55 -7.68
N ALA A 99 0.74 6.10 -7.93
CA ALA A 99 -0.49 5.60 -7.32
C ALA A 99 -0.80 4.16 -7.73
N ALA A 100 -0.66 3.83 -9.01
CA ALA A 100 -0.89 2.47 -9.53
C ALA A 100 0.19 1.46 -9.09
N ALA A 101 1.37 1.92 -8.68
CA ALA A 101 2.54 1.07 -8.38
C ALA A 101 2.37 0.16 -7.15
N ILE A 102 1.31 0.32 -6.33
CA ILE A 102 1.05 -0.54 -5.15
C ILE A 102 1.01 -2.02 -5.54
N GLY A 103 0.30 -2.36 -6.61
CA GLY A 103 0.17 -3.73 -7.10
C GLY A 103 1.53 -4.30 -7.55
N PRO A 104 2.19 -3.66 -8.53
CA PRO A 104 3.52 -4.05 -8.99
C PRO A 104 4.56 -4.14 -7.86
N TYR A 105 4.60 -3.18 -6.94
CA TYR A 105 5.51 -3.19 -5.79
C TYR A 105 5.26 -4.41 -4.91
N THR A 106 3.99 -4.71 -4.61
CA THR A 106 3.65 -5.88 -3.78
C THR A 106 4.06 -7.18 -4.45
N TRP A 107 3.86 -7.29 -5.77
CA TRP A 107 4.20 -8.49 -6.53
C TRP A 107 5.71 -8.69 -6.73
N THR A 108 6.48 -7.60 -6.88
CA THR A 108 7.94 -7.65 -7.11
C THR A 108 8.73 -7.70 -5.81
N VAL A 109 8.46 -6.79 -4.86
CA VAL A 109 9.26 -6.59 -3.65
C VAL A 109 8.76 -7.44 -2.50
N MET A 110 7.44 -7.47 -2.27
CA MET A 110 6.88 -8.09 -1.05
C MET A 110 6.51 -9.57 -1.22
N ARG A 111 6.40 -10.06 -2.46
CA ARG A 111 5.94 -11.43 -2.76
C ARG A 111 6.72 -12.52 -2.04
N PRO A 112 8.08 -12.51 -1.98
CA PRO A 112 8.83 -13.54 -1.28
C PRO A 112 8.50 -13.60 0.22
N THR A 113 8.41 -12.43 0.87
CA THR A 113 8.07 -12.31 2.29
C THR A 113 6.62 -12.73 2.55
N ASN A 114 5.69 -12.29 1.70
CA ASN A 114 4.27 -12.68 1.78
C ASN A 114 4.09 -14.19 1.65
N ALA A 115 4.83 -14.85 0.74
CA ALA A 115 4.79 -16.29 0.56
C ALA A 115 5.26 -17.03 1.82
N LYS A 116 6.41 -16.63 2.38
CA LYS A 116 6.95 -17.22 3.61
C LYS A 116 5.99 -17.07 4.80
N LEU A 117 5.39 -15.89 4.99
CA LEU A 117 4.42 -15.66 6.07
C LEU A 117 3.14 -16.49 5.88
N LYS A 118 2.65 -16.62 4.64
CA LYS A 118 1.49 -17.48 4.33
C LYS A 118 1.76 -18.96 4.57
N THR A 119 2.94 -19.45 4.18
CA THR A 119 3.35 -20.84 4.48
C THR A 119 3.35 -21.08 5.99
N LYS A 120 3.95 -20.18 6.77
CA LYS A 120 3.95 -20.28 8.24
C LYS A 120 2.55 -20.22 8.84
N ALA A 121 1.68 -19.35 8.32
CA ALA A 121 0.29 -19.28 8.77
C ALA A 121 -0.48 -20.58 8.51
N ALA A 122 -0.22 -21.23 7.36
CA ALA A 122 -0.79 -22.54 7.05
C ALA A 122 -0.26 -23.63 7.99
N GLU A 123 1.06 -23.70 8.21
CA GLU A 123 1.69 -24.63 9.16
C GLU A 123 1.12 -24.48 10.58
N ALA A 124 1.03 -23.25 11.08
CA ALA A 124 0.49 -22.95 12.40
C ALA A 124 -0.99 -23.34 12.56
N SER A 125 -1.76 -23.37 11.46
CA SER A 125 -3.16 -23.82 11.48
C SER A 125 -3.30 -25.35 11.58
N MET A 126 -2.30 -26.10 11.12
CA MET A 126 -2.30 -27.57 11.12
C MET A 126 -1.76 -28.17 12.43
N LEU A 127 -0.88 -27.45 13.14
CA LEU A 127 -0.18 -27.90 14.36
C LEU A 127 -1.03 -27.87 15.65
N ASN A 128 -2.36 -27.78 15.55
CA ASN A 128 -3.21 -27.96 16.73
C ASN A 128 -3.15 -29.43 17.19
N SER A 129 -2.31 -29.70 18.22
CA SER A 129 -2.39 -30.83 19.20
C SER A 129 -1.22 -31.83 19.24
N THR A 130 0.02 -31.43 19.58
CA THR A 130 1.03 -32.32 20.20
C THR A 130 2.16 -31.54 20.90
N ASP A 131 2.75 -32.09 21.98
CA ASP A 131 3.80 -31.44 22.80
C ASP A 131 5.13 -31.17 22.07
N GLU A 132 5.45 -31.91 20.99
CA GLU A 132 6.58 -31.59 20.08
C GLU A 132 6.39 -30.26 19.34
N ALA A 133 5.17 -29.72 19.31
CA ALA A 133 4.88 -28.42 18.73
C ALA A 133 5.51 -27.27 19.53
N VAL A 134 5.87 -27.45 20.81
CA VAL A 134 6.34 -26.35 21.68
C VAL A 134 7.78 -25.91 21.34
N GLU A 135 8.71 -26.84 21.11
CA GLU A 135 10.09 -26.50 20.68
C GLU A 135 10.16 -25.99 19.23
N VAL A 136 9.37 -26.59 18.33
CA VAL A 136 9.27 -26.10 16.94
C VAL A 136 8.58 -24.74 16.90
N ALA A 137 7.59 -24.50 17.79
CA ALA A 137 6.95 -23.20 17.92
C ALA A 137 7.92 -22.14 18.43
N THR A 138 8.81 -22.41 19.40
CA THR A 138 9.78 -21.42 19.88
C THR A 138 10.80 -21.03 18.80
N LEU A 139 11.36 -21.99 18.04
CA LEU A 139 12.22 -21.70 16.89
C LEU A 139 11.47 -20.99 15.74
N GLY A 140 10.21 -21.39 15.52
CA GLY A 140 9.31 -20.76 14.55
C GLY A 140 8.90 -19.34 14.94
N THR A 141 8.87 -19.02 16.24
CA THR A 141 8.42 -17.75 16.81
C THR A 141 9.37 -16.62 16.46
N GLU A 142 10.65 -16.73 16.79
CA GLU A 142 11.63 -15.69 16.45
C GLU A 142 11.69 -15.44 14.94
N THR A 143 11.54 -16.52 14.16
CA THR A 143 11.53 -16.44 12.70
C THR A 143 10.28 -15.71 12.18
N ALA A 144 9.10 -15.97 12.76
CA ALA A 144 7.86 -15.30 12.38
C ALA A 144 7.88 -13.80 12.73
N HIS A 145 8.42 -13.43 13.88
CA HIS A 145 8.56 -12.03 14.30
C HIS A 145 9.49 -11.26 13.38
N LYS A 146 10.70 -11.77 13.13
CA LYS A 146 11.66 -11.16 12.20
C LYS A 146 11.08 -11.00 10.79
N LEU A 147 10.32 -11.99 10.33
CA LEU A 147 9.71 -11.96 9.01
C LEU A 147 8.56 -10.94 8.93
N LEU A 148 7.77 -10.80 10.00
CA LEU A 148 6.71 -9.81 10.09
C LEU A 148 7.27 -8.38 10.23
N ASP A 149 8.34 -8.19 11.00
CA ASP A 149 9.06 -6.91 11.08
C ASP A 149 9.62 -6.50 9.72
N PHE A 150 10.27 -7.44 9.03
CA PHE A 150 10.77 -7.20 7.68
C PHE A 150 9.63 -6.86 6.71
N TRP A 151 8.50 -7.57 6.80
CA TRP A 151 7.30 -7.25 6.04
C TRP A 151 6.81 -5.83 6.30
N ALA A 152 6.80 -5.39 7.56
CA ALA A 152 6.38 -4.04 7.95
C ALA A 152 7.28 -2.97 7.33
N MET A 153 8.59 -3.19 7.34
CA MET A 153 9.57 -2.30 6.69
C MET A 153 9.34 -2.22 5.17
N LEU A 154 9.14 -3.36 4.49
CA LEU A 154 8.82 -3.35 3.06
C LEU A 154 7.50 -2.64 2.76
N ASN A 155 6.51 -2.80 3.64
CA ASN A 155 5.22 -2.13 3.53
C ASN A 155 5.32 -0.61 3.74
N LEU A 156 6.26 -0.12 4.55
CA LEU A 156 6.56 1.32 4.64
C LEU A 156 7.13 1.87 3.32
N GLY A 157 7.99 1.10 2.64
CA GLY A 157 8.43 1.46 1.28
C GLY A 157 7.25 1.59 0.30
N ARG A 158 6.27 0.67 0.39
CA ARG A 158 5.02 0.75 -0.39
C ARG A 158 4.23 2.01 -0.05
N ALA A 159 4.11 2.36 1.24
CA ALA A 159 3.44 3.57 1.67
C ALA A 159 4.14 4.83 1.13
N ALA A 160 5.48 4.86 1.17
CA ALA A 160 6.27 5.99 0.66
C ALA A 160 6.06 6.24 -0.84
N VAL A 161 5.91 5.18 -1.64
CA VAL A 161 5.58 5.29 -3.07
C VAL A 161 4.24 6.01 -3.28
N VAL A 162 3.21 5.64 -2.51
CA VAL A 162 1.88 6.26 -2.59
C VAL A 162 1.88 7.67 -2.02
N ALA A 163 2.61 7.91 -0.93
CA ALA A 163 2.80 9.25 -0.37
C ALA A 163 3.41 10.19 -1.42
N SER A 164 4.41 9.70 -2.16
CA SER A 164 5.08 10.45 -3.22
C SER A 164 4.12 10.82 -4.36
N SER A 165 3.16 9.93 -4.71
CA SER A 165 2.07 10.23 -5.64
C SER A 165 1.25 11.44 -5.16
N GLY A 166 0.79 11.42 -3.91
CA GLY A 166 -0.01 12.49 -3.32
C GLY A 166 0.75 13.82 -3.22
N VAL A 167 2.01 13.78 -2.75
CA VAL A 167 2.87 14.96 -2.64
C VAL A 167 3.13 15.59 -4.00
N LEU A 168 3.43 14.77 -5.02
CA LEU A 168 3.63 15.26 -6.39
C LEU A 168 2.34 15.87 -6.96
N GLY A 169 1.18 15.26 -6.66
CA GLY A 169 -0.13 15.82 -7.01
C GLY A 169 -0.38 17.19 -6.37
N VAL A 170 -0.07 17.35 -5.08
CA VAL A 170 -0.14 18.64 -4.37
C VAL A 170 0.78 19.67 -5.01
N TRP A 171 2.05 19.31 -5.22
CA TRP A 171 3.04 20.20 -5.81
C TRP A 171 2.62 20.69 -7.19
N THR A 172 2.11 19.79 -8.04
CA THR A 172 1.66 20.11 -9.40
C THR A 172 0.35 20.89 -9.44
N ALA A 173 -0.49 20.79 -8.41
CA ALA A 173 -1.72 21.58 -8.32
C ALA A 173 -1.46 23.03 -7.87
N LEU A 174 -0.40 23.25 -7.08
CA LEU A 174 -0.04 24.56 -6.52
C LEU A 174 0.85 25.42 -7.44
N ASN A 175 1.50 24.81 -8.43
CA ASN A 175 2.37 25.45 -9.42
C ASN A 175 1.78 25.27 -10.81
#